data_AF-A0A2E8U4N5-F1
#
_entry.id   AF-A0A2E8U4N5-F1
#
_cell.length_a   1.000
_cell.length_b   1.000
_cell.length_c   1.000
_cell.angle_alpha   90.00
_cell.angle_beta   90.00
_cell.angle_gamma   90.00
#
_symmetry.space_group_name_H-M   'P 1'
#
loop_
_entity.id
_entity.type
_entity.pdbx_description
1 polymer ?
#
loop_
_entity_poly.entity_id
_entity_poly.type
_entity_poly.pdbx_seq_one_letter_code
_entity_poly.pdbx_strand_id
1 'polypeptide(L)'
;RGVRPDERSISGHFKSLIKTPVPPIGRFEDVSSGIRQSGGDITQTLSEWREEGVKCYVLDREGGDISDTTIEGKCGFILSDDLLLELDKRDIGGAVLISLGKTWLQGHSCITIVHYHIDSQIQ
;
A
#
# COMPACT_ATOMS: atom_id res chain seq x y z
N ARG A 1 -5.67 -8.90 18.66
CA ARG A 1 -6.44 -10.18 18.55
C ARG A 1 -7.78 -9.84 17.90
N GLY A 2 -8.12 -10.35 16.71
CA GLY A 2 -9.46 -10.09 16.14
C GLY A 2 -9.59 -10.10 14.61
N VAL A 3 -8.49 -10.05 13.85
CA VAL A 3 -8.51 -10.20 12.39
C VAL A 3 -8.04 -11.61 12.04
N ARG A 4 -8.87 -12.35 11.31
CA ARG A 4 -8.50 -13.65 10.71
C ARG A 4 -8.16 -13.43 9.24
N PRO A 5 -7.28 -14.25 8.63
CA PRO A 5 -6.85 -14.06 7.25
C PRO A 5 -7.94 -14.40 6.22
N ASP A 6 -9.05 -15.02 6.65
CA ASP A 6 -10.16 -15.31 5.73
C ASP A 6 -10.88 -14.03 5.29
N GLU A 7 -11.25 -13.98 4.01
CA GLU A 7 -11.89 -12.82 3.37
C GLU A 7 -13.13 -12.37 4.14
N ARG A 8 -13.96 -13.31 4.62
CA ARG A 8 -15.18 -13.01 5.36
C ARG A 8 -14.89 -12.23 6.64
N SER A 9 -13.88 -12.62 7.41
CA SER A 9 -13.46 -11.89 8.59
C SER A 9 -12.98 -10.49 8.25
N ILE A 10 -12.18 -10.33 7.18
CA ILE A 10 -11.66 -9.03 6.74
C ILE A 10 -12.80 -8.12 6.26
N SER A 11 -13.71 -8.62 5.43
CA SER A 11 -14.89 -7.89 4.96
C SER A 11 -15.79 -7.46 6.12
N GLY A 12 -15.87 -8.24 7.19
CA GLY A 12 -16.60 -7.87 8.41
C GLY A 12 -16.07 -6.57 9.05
N HIS A 13 -14.74 -6.40 9.07
CA HIS A 13 -14.09 -5.19 9.56
C HIS A 13 -14.37 -3.98 8.65
N PHE A 14 -14.23 -4.13 7.33
CA PHE A 14 -14.58 -3.08 6.36
C PHE A 14 -16.05 -2.66 6.47
N LYS A 15 -16.97 -3.62 6.61
CA LYS A 15 -18.40 -3.35 6.81
C LYS A 15 -18.67 -2.55 8.08
N SER A 16 -17.88 -2.76 9.14
CA SER A 16 -17.99 -1.98 10.37
C SER A 16 -17.50 -0.55 10.16
N LEU A 17 -16.40 -0.36 9.43
CA LEU A 17 -15.82 0.95 9.11
C LEU A 17 -16.77 1.83 8.30
N ILE A 18 -17.34 1.30 7.21
CA ILE A 18 -18.21 2.05 6.29
C ILE A 18 -19.47 2.61 6.97
N LYS A 19 -19.88 2.04 8.11
CA LYS A 19 -21.03 2.52 8.89
C LYS A 19 -20.74 3.72 9.77
N THR A 20 -19.46 4.04 9.96
CA THR A 20 -19.02 5.17 10.79
C THR A 20 -18.76 6.40 9.93
N PRO A 21 -18.99 7.62 10.44
CA PRO A 21 -18.63 8.83 9.72
C PRO A 21 -17.13 8.87 9.41
N VAL A 22 -16.76 9.31 8.21
CA VAL A 22 -15.36 9.49 7.83
C VAL A 22 -14.77 10.66 8.64
N PRO A 23 -13.65 10.47 9.37
CA PRO A 23 -13.01 11.55 10.11
C PRO A 23 -12.48 12.67 9.19
N PRO A 24 -12.18 13.85 9.74
CA PRO A 24 -11.44 14.89 9.01
C PRO A 24 -10.08 14.39 8.50
N ILE A 25 -9.62 15.00 7.41
CA ILE A 25 -8.28 14.76 6.85
C ILE A 25 -7.21 15.01 7.92
N GLY A 26 -6.21 14.12 8.01
CA GLY A 26 -5.11 14.20 8.99
C GLY A 26 -5.47 13.76 10.41
N ARG A 27 -6.70 13.28 10.65
CA ARG A 27 -7.13 12.76 11.95
C ARG A 27 -7.45 11.26 11.85
N PHE A 28 -6.55 10.45 12.38
CA PHE A 28 -6.78 9.02 12.55
C PHE A 28 -7.65 8.74 13.79
N GLU A 29 -8.70 7.96 13.62
CA GLU A 29 -9.53 7.44 14.72
C GLU A 29 -9.42 5.91 14.80
N ASP A 30 -9.26 5.39 16.02
CA ASP A 30 -9.29 3.96 16.29
C ASP A 30 -10.70 3.40 16.16
N VAL A 31 -10.87 2.37 15.34
CA VAL A 31 -12.16 1.70 15.14
C VAL A 31 -12.18 0.35 15.85
N SER A 32 -11.04 -0.35 15.83
CA SER A 32 -10.80 -1.53 16.64
C SER A 32 -9.31 -1.72 16.86
N SER A 33 -8.91 -2.71 17.66
CA SER A 33 -7.52 -2.98 17.98
C SER A 33 -6.67 -3.19 16.72
N GLY A 34 -5.83 -2.20 16.40
CA GLY A 34 -4.93 -2.21 15.23
C GLY A 34 -5.55 -1.73 13.93
N ILE A 35 -6.80 -1.24 13.92
CA ILE A 35 -7.48 -0.70 12.75
C ILE A 35 -7.87 0.75 13.02
N ARG A 36 -7.36 1.65 12.19
CA ARG A 36 -7.63 3.10 12.23
C ARG A 36 -8.18 3.56 10.89
N GLN A 37 -8.92 4.65 10.90
CA GLN A 37 -9.40 5.31 9.68
C GLN A 37 -9.15 6.82 9.75
N SER A 38 -8.97 7.43 8.59
CA SER A 38 -8.89 8.88 8.39
C SER A 38 -9.64 9.21 7.09
N GLY A 39 -10.07 10.45 6.93
CA GLY A 39 -10.46 10.97 5.62
C GLY A 39 -9.25 11.29 4.74
N GLY A 40 -9.51 11.61 3.48
CA GLY A 40 -8.49 11.94 2.49
C GLY A 40 -8.53 11.01 1.28
N ASP A 41 -7.70 11.31 0.30
CA ASP A 41 -7.48 10.49 -0.88
C ASP A 41 -6.05 9.94 -0.91
N ILE A 42 -5.67 9.35 -2.04
CA ILE A 42 -4.33 8.81 -2.24
C ILE A 42 -3.26 9.92 -2.18
N THR A 43 -3.54 11.12 -2.68
CA THR A 43 -2.60 12.25 -2.66
C THR A 43 -2.30 12.68 -1.24
N GLN A 44 -3.32 12.73 -0.38
CA GLN A 44 -3.14 12.95 1.06
C GLN A 44 -2.24 11.88 1.69
N THR A 45 -2.55 10.60 1.42
CA THR A 45 -1.79 9.46 1.98
C THR A 45 -0.31 9.53 1.59
N LEU A 46 -0.02 9.83 0.32
CA LEU A 46 1.35 9.97 -0.19
C LEU A 46 2.07 11.19 0.40
N SER A 47 1.35 12.27 0.70
CA SER A 47 1.93 13.43 1.40
C SER A 47 2.33 13.08 2.83
N GLU A 48 1.45 12.43 3.58
CA GLU A 48 1.71 11.98 4.95
C GLU A 48 2.91 11.01 5.00
N TRP A 49 2.95 10.04 4.08
CA TRP A 49 4.08 9.12 3.96
C TRP A 49 5.40 9.83 3.70
N ARG A 50 5.41 10.83 2.81
CA ARG A 50 6.61 11.64 2.54
C ARG A 50 7.07 12.43 3.77
N GLU A 51 6.13 13.02 4.52
CA GLU A 51 6.42 13.73 5.76
C GLU A 51 6.99 12.80 6.84
N GLU A 52 6.57 11.53 6.87
CA GLU A 52 7.08 10.50 7.77
C GLU A 52 8.40 9.84 7.32
N GLY A 53 8.92 10.25 6.16
CA GLY A 53 10.14 9.69 5.56
C GLY A 53 9.97 8.30 4.97
N VAL A 54 8.75 7.92 4.57
CA VAL A 54 8.46 6.65 3.89
C VAL A 54 8.89 6.76 2.43
N LYS A 55 9.74 5.82 1.99
CA LYS A 55 10.14 5.70 0.59
C LYS A 55 9.06 4.93 -0.19
N CYS A 56 8.50 5.56 -1.20
CA CYS A 56 7.40 5.01 -1.98
C CYS A 56 7.88 4.24 -3.22
N TYR A 57 7.23 3.11 -3.49
CA TYR A 57 7.46 2.26 -4.64
C TYR A 57 6.14 1.98 -5.35
N VAL A 58 6.05 2.24 -6.65
CA VAL A 58 4.86 1.94 -7.46
C VAL A 58 5.08 0.61 -8.16
N LEU A 59 4.16 -0.34 -7.95
CA LEU A 59 4.18 -1.61 -8.64
C LEU A 59 3.66 -1.41 -10.06
N ASP A 60 4.56 -1.46 -11.04
CA ASP A 60 4.27 -1.26 -12.45
C ASP A 60 5.08 -2.26 -13.29
N ARG A 61 4.42 -2.92 -14.23
CA ARG A 61 5.04 -3.89 -15.14
C ARG A 61 6.21 -3.29 -15.92
N GLU A 62 6.11 -2.00 -16.27
CA GLU A 62 7.11 -1.25 -17.03
C GLU A 62 8.18 -0.61 -16.12
N GLY A 63 8.12 -0.86 -14.80
CA GLY A 63 9.13 -0.45 -13.83
C GLY A 63 10.44 -1.25 -13.92
N GLY A 64 11.46 -0.81 -13.16
CA GLY A 64 12.71 -1.55 -13.04
C GLY A 64 12.53 -2.87 -12.27
N ASP A 65 13.37 -3.87 -12.52
CA ASP A 65 13.23 -5.16 -11.82
C ASP A 65 13.38 -4.97 -10.31
N ILE A 66 12.49 -5.56 -9.52
CA ILE A 66 12.58 -5.51 -8.05
C ILE A 66 13.92 -6.07 -7.55
N SER A 67 14.51 -7.03 -8.27
CA SER A 67 15.81 -7.63 -7.97
C SER A 67 16.96 -6.62 -7.96
N ASP A 68 16.84 -5.56 -8.76
CA ASP A 68 17.83 -4.48 -8.87
C ASP A 68 17.59 -3.37 -7.83
N THR A 69 16.53 -3.50 -7.02
CA THR A 69 16.10 -2.48 -6.07
C THR A 69 16.37 -2.90 -4.63
N THR A 70 17.24 -2.16 -3.95
CA THR A 70 17.42 -2.27 -2.50
C THR A 70 16.30 -1.55 -1.76
N ILE A 71 15.61 -2.26 -0.86
CA ILE A 71 14.50 -1.75 -0.07
C ILE A 71 15.00 -1.58 1.37
N GLU A 72 15.24 -0.33 1.78
CA GLU A 72 15.78 -0.03 3.10
C GLU A 72 14.87 0.93 3.87
N GLY A 73 14.87 0.79 5.20
CA GLY A 73 14.15 1.69 6.10
C GLY A 73 12.62 1.61 5.96
N LYS A 74 11.95 2.73 6.23
CA LYS A 74 10.48 2.82 6.08
C LYS A 74 10.14 2.86 4.60
N CYS A 75 9.36 1.88 4.14
CA CYS A 75 8.92 1.77 2.76
C CYS A 75 7.40 1.64 2.67
N GLY A 76 6.86 2.07 1.53
CA GLY A 76 5.45 1.96 1.18
C GLY A 76 5.31 1.53 -0.27
N PHE A 77 4.42 0.56 -0.52
CA PHE A 77 4.17 0.03 -1.86
C PHE A 77 2.77 0.44 -2.33
N ILE A 78 2.70 0.90 -3.57
CA ILE A 78 1.48 1.38 -4.20
C ILE A 78 1.09 0.37 -5.27
N LEU A 79 -0.15 -0.10 -5.19
CA LEU A 79 -0.71 -1.15 -6.02
C LEU A 79 -2.14 -0.74 -6.38
N SER A 80 -2.50 -0.81 -7.67
CA SER A 80 -3.89 -0.65 -8.10
C SER A 80 -4.65 -1.97 -8.05
N ASP A 81 -5.98 -1.84 -8.20
CA ASP A 81 -6.89 -2.95 -8.41
C ASP A 81 -6.81 -3.45 -9.87
N ASP A 82 -7.94 -3.84 -10.45
CA ASP A 82 -8.04 -4.26 -11.85
C ASP A 82 -7.98 -3.09 -12.84
N LEU A 83 -8.03 -1.85 -12.36
CA LEU A 83 -7.88 -0.65 -13.16
C LEU A 83 -6.44 -0.13 -13.13
N LEU A 84 -6.10 0.63 -14.18
CA LEU A 84 -4.80 1.30 -14.23
C LEU A 84 -4.76 2.41 -13.16
N LEU A 85 -3.65 2.50 -12.45
CA LEU A 85 -3.40 3.57 -11.51
C LEU A 85 -3.14 4.89 -12.25
N GLU A 86 -4.14 5.76 -12.33
CA GLU A 86 -3.97 7.12 -12.86
C GLU A 86 -3.51 8.06 -11.75
N LEU A 87 -2.22 8.07 -11.46
CA LEU A 87 -1.59 9.10 -10.62
C LEU A 87 -0.75 10.03 -11.48
N ASP A 88 -0.86 11.34 -11.24
CA ASP A 88 0.06 12.28 -11.88
C ASP A 88 1.48 12.03 -11.35
N LYS A 89 2.48 12.23 -12.20
CA LYS A 89 3.90 12.19 -11.81
C LYS A 89 4.20 13.11 -10.62
N ARG A 90 3.41 14.18 -10.48
CA ARG A 90 3.47 15.11 -9.34
C ARG A 90 2.98 14.46 -8.04
N ASP A 91 1.94 13.64 -8.09
CA ASP A 91 1.34 12.98 -6.92
C ASP A 91 2.25 11.87 -6.38
N ILE A 92 2.88 11.11 -7.28
CA ILE A 92 3.86 10.08 -6.90
C ILE A 92 5.20 10.65 -6.43
N GLY A 93 5.48 11.94 -6.65
CA GLY A 93 6.45 12.73 -5.90
C GLY A 93 7.87 12.14 -5.75
N GLY A 94 8.35 11.36 -6.72
CA GLY A 94 9.65 10.67 -6.66
C GLY A 94 9.61 9.20 -6.26
N ALA A 95 8.43 8.57 -6.25
CA ALA A 95 8.30 7.13 -6.09
C ALA A 95 9.03 6.37 -7.20
N VAL A 96 9.61 5.23 -6.84
CA VAL A 96 10.34 4.36 -7.77
C VAL A 96 9.38 3.36 -8.39
N LEU A 97 9.34 3.27 -9.71
CA LEU A 97 8.55 2.26 -10.43
C LEU A 97 9.31 0.93 -10.40
N ILE A 98 8.66 -0.11 -9.88
CA ILE A 98 9.23 -1.46 -9.77
C ILE A 98 8.31 -2.50 -10.40
N SER A 99 8.92 -3.41 -11.14
CA SER A 99 8.26 -4.55 -11.79
C SER A 99 8.53 -5.82 -11.00
N LEU A 100 7.48 -6.61 -10.79
CA LEU A 100 7.56 -7.94 -10.17
C LEU A 100 7.64 -9.07 -11.20
N GLY A 101 7.72 -8.72 -12.48
CA GLY A 101 7.80 -9.67 -13.58
C GLY A 101 6.96 -9.26 -14.79
N LYS A 102 6.99 -10.12 -15.80
CA LYS A 102 6.40 -9.83 -17.12
C LYS A 102 4.94 -10.21 -17.24
N THR A 103 4.36 -10.92 -16.28
CA THR A 103 2.96 -11.37 -16.33
C THR A 103 2.07 -10.45 -15.49
N TRP A 104 0.81 -10.32 -15.88
CA TRP A 104 -0.20 -9.73 -15.01
C TRP A 104 -0.42 -10.63 -13.79
N LEU A 105 -0.38 -10.03 -12.61
CA LEU A 105 -0.51 -10.71 -11.32
C LEU A 105 -1.66 -10.09 -10.53
N GLN A 106 -2.35 -10.92 -9.75
CA GLN A 106 -3.34 -10.42 -8.80
C GLN A 106 -2.64 -9.72 -7.63
N GLY A 107 -3.28 -8.68 -7.10
CA GLY A 107 -2.65 -7.81 -6.09
C GLY A 107 -2.09 -8.54 -4.86
N HIS A 108 -2.77 -9.59 -4.37
CA HIS A 108 -2.26 -10.37 -3.25
C HIS A 108 -0.98 -11.16 -3.58
N SER A 109 -0.82 -11.61 -4.83
CA SER A 109 0.40 -12.25 -5.30
C SER A 109 1.55 -11.25 -5.36
N CYS A 110 1.27 -10.01 -5.79
CA CYS A 110 2.25 -8.93 -5.77
C CYS A 110 2.78 -8.67 -4.34
N ILE A 111 1.87 -8.59 -3.36
CA ILE A 111 2.24 -8.42 -1.94
C ILE A 111 3.15 -9.56 -1.45
N THR A 112 2.84 -10.80 -1.83
CA THR A 112 3.63 -11.99 -1.45
C THR A 112 5.05 -11.93 -2.04
N ILE A 113 5.20 -11.54 -3.30
CA ILE A 113 6.51 -11.43 -3.97
C ILE A 113 7.35 -10.31 -3.35
N VAL A 114 6.74 -9.16 -3.05
CA VAL A 114 7.43 -8.04 -2.38
C VAL A 114 7.96 -8.49 -1.02
N HIS A 115 7.15 -9.18 -0.21
CA HIS A 115 7.60 -9.71 1.08
C HIS A 115 8.75 -10.70 0.92
N TYR A 116 8.65 -11.64 -0.01
CA TYR A 116 9.73 -12.58 -0.31
C TYR A 116 11.05 -11.85 -0.63
N HIS A 117 10.98 -10.79 -1.44
CA HIS A 117 12.17 -10.02 -1.81
C HIS A 117 12.78 -9.28 -0.63
N ILE A 118 11.96 -8.61 0.20
CA ILE A 118 12.43 -7.93 1.41
C ILE A 118 13.09 -8.93 2.37
N ASP A 119 12.45 -10.08 2.60
CA ASP A 119 12.98 -11.12 3.47
C ASP A 119 14.32 -11.68 2.97
N SER A 120 14.51 -11.76 1.64
CA SER A 120 15.76 -12.21 1.03
C SER A 120 16.93 -11.23 1.17
N GLN A 121 16.67 -9.93 1.38
CA GLN A 121 17.70 -8.91 1.57
C GLN A 121 18.23 -8.83 3.02
N ILE A 122 17.50 -9.42 3.97
CA ILE A 122 17.85 -9.41 5.40
C ILE A 122 18.71 -10.63 5.79
N GLN A 123 18.85 -11.61 4.87
CA GLN A 123 19.74 -12.77 5.04
C GLN A 123 21.21 -12.44 4.79
#